data_AF-A0A1G2CTK3-F1
#
_entry.id   AF-A0A1G2CTK3-F1
#
_cell.length_a   1.000
_cell.length_b   1.000
_cell.length_c   1.000
_cell.angle_alpha   90.00
_cell.angle_beta   90.00
_cell.angle_gamma   90.00
#
_symmetry.space_group_name_H-M   'P 1'
#
loop_
_entity.id
_entity.type
_entity.pdbx_description
1 polymer ?
#
loop_
_entity_poly.entity_id
_entity_poly.type
_entity_poly.pdbx_seq_one_letter_code
_entity_poly.pdbx_strand_id
1 'polypeptide(L)'
;MNAETVYDTDQVEVRATPTGEEEIPSAEEREKWVSLKNDLQTFLCQKENEDQPAFPDEAIFDWIEKNGKQFDLFFEQIKRDDAHKLVAWRTAASDGDAQNDISLIHEWSNWKQTRGQI
;
A
#
# COMPACT_ATOMS: atom_id res chain seq x y z
N MET A 1 51.09 -29.93 -43.53
CA MET A 1 49.75 -29.50 -44.03
C MET A 1 48.83 -30.68 -43.72
N ASN A 2 47.89 -30.59 -42.78
CA ASN A 2 46.80 -29.62 -42.70
C ASN A 2 46.56 -29.16 -41.25
N ALA A 3 46.26 -27.87 -41.08
CA ALA A 3 45.77 -27.29 -39.84
C ALA A 3 44.25 -27.45 -39.80
N GLU A 4 43.74 -28.14 -38.78
CA GLU A 4 42.31 -28.19 -38.48
C GLU A 4 41.97 -26.98 -37.62
N THR A 5 41.35 -25.97 -38.24
CA THR A 5 40.67 -24.87 -37.54
C THR A 5 39.41 -25.40 -36.87
N VAL A 6 39.45 -25.53 -35.56
CA VAL A 6 38.28 -25.73 -34.70
C VAL A 6 37.59 -24.38 -34.54
N TYR A 7 36.33 -24.26 -34.99
CA TYR A 7 35.48 -23.12 -34.68
C TYR A 7 34.87 -23.33 -33.29
N ASP A 8 35.47 -22.69 -32.30
CA ASP A 8 34.92 -22.59 -30.95
C ASP A 8 33.86 -21.46 -30.97
N THR A 9 32.59 -21.85 -31.14
CA THR A 9 31.45 -20.92 -31.08
C THR A 9 30.97 -20.85 -29.64
N ASP A 10 31.76 -20.21 -28.78
CA ASP A 10 31.34 -19.86 -27.42
C ASP A 10 30.50 -18.57 -27.44
N GLN A 11 29.32 -18.67 -28.04
CA GLN A 11 28.26 -17.69 -27.91
C GLN A 11 27.02 -18.37 -27.35
N VAL A 12 27.02 -18.57 -26.03
CA VAL A 12 25.78 -18.58 -25.27
C VAL A 12 25.77 -17.31 -24.45
N GLU A 13 25.15 -16.28 -25.03
CA GLU A 13 24.67 -15.10 -24.34
C GLU A 13 23.72 -15.58 -23.23
N VAL A 14 24.25 -15.73 -22.00
CA VAL A 14 23.42 -15.97 -20.82
C VAL A 14 22.69 -14.66 -20.55
N ARG A 15 21.59 -14.48 -21.28
CA ARG A 15 20.59 -13.47 -20.96
C ARG A 15 20.18 -13.70 -19.52
N ALA A 16 20.46 -12.72 -18.68
CA ALA A 16 19.95 -12.67 -17.33
C ALA A 16 18.42 -12.83 -17.40
N THR A 17 17.93 -13.99 -16.96
CA THR A 17 16.52 -14.14 -16.63
C THR A 17 16.26 -13.20 -15.46
N PRO A 18 15.35 -12.21 -15.55
CA PRO A 18 14.88 -11.53 -14.37
C PRO A 18 14.01 -12.55 -13.63
N THR A 19 14.61 -13.33 -12.72
CA THR A 19 13.88 -14.11 -11.72
C THR A 19 13.39 -13.13 -10.67
N GLY A 20 12.45 -12.27 -11.05
CA GLY A 20 11.52 -11.66 -10.11
C GLY A 20 10.32 -12.58 -10.09
N GLU A 21 10.38 -13.65 -9.30
CA GLU A 21 9.15 -14.28 -8.83
C GLU A 21 8.36 -13.16 -8.13
N GLU A 22 7.30 -12.67 -8.76
CA GLU A 22 6.26 -11.93 -8.03
C GLU A 22 5.72 -12.92 -7.02
N GLU A 23 6.31 -12.92 -5.83
CA GLU A 23 5.94 -13.76 -4.71
C GLU A 23 4.48 -13.44 -4.40
N ILE A 24 3.59 -14.32 -4.86
CA ILE A 24 2.17 -14.15 -4.64
C ILE A 24 1.98 -14.17 -3.12
N PRO A 25 1.51 -13.07 -2.48
CA PRO A 25 1.48 -12.98 -1.03
C PRO A 25 0.65 -14.13 -0.46
N SER A 26 1.16 -14.73 0.61
CA SER A 26 0.52 -15.85 1.29
C SER A 26 -0.86 -15.47 1.81
N ALA A 27 -1.73 -16.46 2.08
CA ALA A 27 -3.08 -16.19 2.59
C ALA A 27 -3.06 -15.38 3.90
N GLU A 28 -2.13 -15.70 4.81
CA GLU A 28 -1.96 -14.98 6.07
C GLU A 28 -1.49 -13.52 5.87
N GLU A 29 -0.65 -13.28 4.87
CA GLU A 29 -0.22 -11.92 4.53
C GLU A 29 -1.35 -11.10 3.93
N ARG A 30 -2.16 -11.71 3.06
CA ARG A 30 -3.35 -11.06 2.50
C ARG A 30 -4.33 -10.65 3.59
N GLU A 31 -4.60 -11.53 4.55
CA GLU A 31 -5.49 -11.23 5.69
C GLU A 31 -4.95 -10.07 6.54
N LYS A 32 -3.63 -10.04 6.80
CA LYS A 32 -2.98 -8.93 7.51
C LYS A 32 -3.14 -7.61 6.76
N TRP A 33 -2.95 -7.60 5.44
CA TRP A 33 -3.11 -6.39 4.62
C TRP A 33 -4.56 -5.90 4.57
N VAL A 34 -5.54 -6.82 4.50
CA VAL A 34 -6.97 -6.48 4.56
C VAL A 34 -7.32 -5.87 5.91
N SER A 35 -6.88 -6.47 7.02
CA SER A 35 -7.10 -5.92 8.35
C SER A 35 -6.47 -4.53 8.51
N LEU A 36 -5.22 -4.37 8.09
CA LEU A 36 -4.52 -3.09 8.12
C LEU A 36 -5.28 -2.00 7.35
N LYS A 37 -5.75 -2.32 6.14
CA LYS A 37 -6.51 -1.40 5.30
C LYS A 37 -7.78 -0.91 6.02
N ASN A 38 -8.54 -1.83 6.62
CA ASN A 38 -9.78 -1.49 7.31
C ASN A 38 -9.54 -0.61 8.55
N ASP A 39 -8.50 -0.92 9.33
CA ASP A 39 -8.11 -0.13 10.51
C ASP A 39 -7.81 1.33 10.09
N LEU A 40 -7.04 1.51 9.00
CA LEU A 40 -6.67 2.84 8.49
C LEU A 40 -7.86 3.60 7.89
N GLN A 41 -8.76 2.94 7.16
CA GLN A 41 -10.00 3.56 6.66
C GLN A 41 -10.88 4.06 7.82
N THR A 42 -10.99 3.26 8.87
CA THR A 42 -11.76 3.60 10.06
C THR A 42 -11.16 4.83 10.74
N PHE A 43 -9.84 4.85 10.94
CA PHE A 43 -9.14 6.00 11.50
C PHE A 43 -9.32 7.27 10.66
N LEU A 44 -9.15 7.19 9.34
CA LEU A 44 -9.35 8.33 8.44
C LEU A 44 -10.77 8.88 8.51
N CYS A 45 -11.79 8.01 8.50
CA CYS A 45 -13.18 8.42 8.65
C CYS A 45 -13.39 9.18 9.96
N GLN A 46 -12.84 8.67 11.07
CA GLN A 46 -12.98 9.27 12.38
C GLN A 46 -12.34 10.67 12.44
N LYS A 47 -11.22 10.86 11.75
CA LYS A 47 -10.47 12.12 11.72
C LYS A 47 -11.01 13.14 10.72
N GLU A 48 -11.52 12.73 9.56
CA GLU A 48 -12.15 13.67 8.61
C GLU A 48 -13.45 14.27 9.16
N ASN A 49 -14.00 13.69 10.24
CA ASN A 49 -15.26 14.09 10.83
C ASN A 49 -15.13 14.41 12.33
N GLU A 50 -14.00 14.97 12.78
CA GLU A 50 -13.65 15.25 14.19
C GLU A 50 -14.75 15.87 15.09
N ASP A 51 -15.80 16.47 14.53
CA ASP A 51 -16.94 17.05 15.24
C ASP A 51 -17.94 16.03 15.83
N GLN A 52 -17.81 14.72 15.55
CA GLN A 52 -18.73 13.69 16.08
C GLN A 52 -17.99 12.67 16.97
N PRO A 53 -18.26 12.63 18.29
CA PRO A 53 -17.64 11.66 19.19
C PRO A 53 -18.19 10.26 18.92
N ALA A 54 -17.29 9.34 18.56
CA ALA A 54 -17.53 7.96 18.12
C ALA A 54 -18.41 7.85 16.86
N PHE A 55 -17.76 7.57 15.72
CA PHE A 55 -18.46 7.33 14.46
C PHE A 55 -19.34 6.10 14.55
N PRO A 56 -20.66 6.21 14.27
CA PRO A 56 -21.48 5.02 14.15
C PRO A 56 -21.00 4.19 12.95
N ASP A 57 -21.16 2.87 13.04
CA ASP A 57 -20.75 1.95 11.97
C ASP A 57 -21.31 2.36 10.61
N GLU A 58 -22.56 2.85 10.56
CA GLU A 58 -23.20 3.37 9.34
C GLU A 58 -22.41 4.52 8.69
N ALA A 59 -21.90 5.46 9.48
CA ALA A 59 -21.11 6.57 8.95
C ALA A 59 -19.74 6.09 8.43
N ILE A 60 -19.15 5.07 9.06
CA ILE A 60 -17.92 4.44 8.58
C ILE A 60 -18.19 3.74 7.25
N PHE A 61 -19.29 2.98 7.14
CA PHE A 61 -19.69 2.33 5.90
C PHE A 61 -19.91 3.33 4.77
N ASP A 62 -20.69 4.39 4.99
CA ASP A 62 -20.94 5.44 3.99
C ASP A 62 -19.64 6.12 3.55
N TRP A 63 -18.72 6.37 4.49
CA TRP A 63 -17.42 6.93 4.18
C TRP A 63 -16.56 5.98 3.34
N ILE A 64 -16.56 4.68 3.68
CA ILE A 64 -15.86 3.64 2.92
C ILE A 64 -16.47 3.50 1.53
N GLU A 65 -17.79 3.55 1.36
CA GLU A 65 -18.41 3.51 0.03
C GLU A 65 -18.01 4.72 -0.81
N LYS A 66 -17.96 5.91 -0.20
CA LYS A 66 -17.62 7.15 -0.89
C LYS A 66 -16.13 7.27 -1.24
N ASN A 67 -15.25 6.90 -0.32
CA ASN A 67 -13.79 7.12 -0.45
C ASN A 67 -13.01 5.84 -0.73
N GLY A 68 -13.63 4.65 -0.63
CA GLY A 68 -12.96 3.36 -0.65
C GLY A 68 -12.11 3.16 -1.89
N LYS A 69 -12.63 3.42 -3.09
CA LYS A 69 -11.84 3.31 -4.33
C LYS A 69 -10.61 4.21 -4.35
N GLN A 70 -10.72 5.42 -3.82
CA GLN A 70 -9.60 6.36 -3.74
C GLN A 70 -8.59 5.90 -2.69
N PHE A 71 -9.08 5.43 -1.54
CA PHE A 71 -8.23 4.86 -0.51
C PHE A 71 -7.50 3.60 -0.98
N ASP A 72 -8.12 2.76 -1.80
CA ASP A 72 -7.49 1.56 -2.36
C ASP A 72 -6.29 1.91 -3.23
N LEU A 73 -6.42 2.95 -4.06
CA LEU A 73 -5.33 3.44 -4.91
C LEU A 73 -4.21 4.07 -4.06
N PHE A 74 -4.56 4.85 -3.04
CA PHE A 74 -3.60 5.39 -2.08
C PHE A 74 -2.86 4.26 -1.35
N PHE A 75 -3.60 3.30 -0.82
CA PHE A 75 -3.08 2.18 -0.05
C PHE A 75 -2.14 1.30 -0.88
N GLU A 76 -2.52 0.91 -2.10
CA GLU A 76 -1.63 0.11 -2.97
C GLU A 76 -0.40 0.91 -3.42
N GLN A 77 -0.53 2.23 -3.60
CA GLN A 77 0.62 3.08 -3.88
C GLN A 77 1.62 3.10 -2.71
N ILE A 78 1.16 3.38 -1.49
CA ILE A 78 2.05 3.42 -0.32
C ILE A 78 2.58 2.02 -0.01
N LYS A 79 1.77 0.96 -0.15
CA LYS A 79 2.23 -0.42 0.04
C LYS A 79 3.37 -0.79 -0.91
N ARG A 80 3.35 -0.29 -2.15
CA ARG A 80 4.44 -0.49 -3.12
C ARG A 80 5.65 0.39 -2.82
N ASP A 81 5.42 1.66 -2.50
CA ASP A 81 6.48 2.67 -2.40
C ASP A 81 7.16 2.68 -1.02
N ASP A 82 6.41 2.43 0.06
CA ASP A 82 6.86 2.41 1.46
C ASP A 82 5.86 1.68 2.39
N ALA A 83 5.86 0.34 2.35
CA ALA A 83 4.96 -0.50 3.14
C ALA A 83 5.10 -0.30 4.67
N HIS A 84 6.28 0.11 5.13
CA HIS A 84 6.56 0.31 6.55
C HIS A 84 5.77 1.49 7.13
N LYS A 85 5.48 2.53 6.32
CA LYS A 85 4.61 3.64 6.73
C LYS A 85 3.21 3.20 7.12
N LEU A 86 2.60 2.29 6.35
CA LEU A 86 1.25 1.79 6.65
C LEU A 86 1.21 1.11 8.02
N VAL A 87 2.23 0.30 8.34
CA VAL A 87 2.35 -0.38 9.63
C VAL A 87 2.57 0.64 10.76
N ALA A 88 3.45 1.62 10.54
CA ALA A 88 3.70 2.68 11.52
C ALA A 88 2.43 3.50 11.83
N TRP A 89 1.67 3.90 10.80
CA TRP A 89 0.41 4.63 10.99
C TRP A 89 -0.64 3.81 11.72
N ARG A 90 -0.70 2.49 11.50
CA ARG A 90 -1.60 1.61 12.26
C ARG A 90 -1.27 1.62 13.74
N THR A 91 0.02 1.49 14.06
CA THR A 91 0.49 1.53 15.46
C THR A 91 0.13 2.87 16.10
N ALA A 92 0.35 3.98 15.39
CA ALA A 92 0.02 5.32 15.89
C ALA A 92 -1.50 5.53 16.04
N ALA A 93 -2.30 5.07 15.07
CA ALA A 93 -3.76 5.13 15.13
C ALA A 93 -4.36 4.30 16.29
N SER A 94 -3.66 3.24 16.71
CA SER A 94 -4.09 2.37 17.81
C SER A 94 -3.65 2.87 19.20
N ASP A 95 -2.74 3.84 19.24
CA ASP A 95 -2.23 4.41 20.49
C ASP A 95 -3.11 5.60 20.91
N GLY A 96 -3.82 5.43 22.03
CA GLY A 96 -4.82 6.37 22.53
C GLY A 96 -4.26 7.75 22.91
N ASP A 97 -2.95 7.86 23.17
CA ASP A 97 -2.26 9.13 23.41
C ASP A 97 -1.66 9.73 22.13
N ALA A 98 -1.56 8.94 21.05
CA ALA A 98 -1.02 9.34 19.75
C ALA A 98 -2.11 9.59 18.70
N GLN A 99 -3.30 10.03 19.12
CA GLN A 99 -4.38 10.54 18.25
C GLN A 99 -3.95 11.74 17.36
N ASN A 100 -2.67 12.15 17.41
CA ASN A 100 -2.06 13.25 16.68
C ASN A 100 -1.14 12.80 15.54
N ASP A 101 -1.25 11.58 15.01
CA ASP A 101 -0.51 11.26 13.78
C ASP A 101 -1.17 11.89 12.55
N ILE A 102 -1.03 13.22 12.52
CA ILE A 102 -1.39 14.16 11.46
C ILE A 102 -0.74 13.74 10.13
N SER A 103 0.31 12.91 10.16
CA SER A 103 1.06 12.44 8.99
C SER A 103 0.21 11.67 7.99
N LEU A 104 -0.58 10.69 8.44
CA LEU A 104 -1.48 9.92 7.56
C LEU A 104 -2.56 10.84 6.97
N ILE A 105 -3.15 11.70 7.79
CA ILE A 105 -4.19 12.64 7.35
C ILE A 105 -3.63 13.64 6.33
N HIS A 106 -2.42 14.14 6.54
CA HIS A 106 -1.74 15.02 5.60
C HIS A 106 -1.39 14.32 4.28
N GLU A 107 -0.83 13.11 4.34
CA GLU A 107 -0.53 12.35 3.11
C GLU A 107 -1.81 12.01 2.35
N TRP A 108 -2.85 11.56 3.04
CA TRP A 108 -4.18 11.31 2.45
C TRP A 108 -4.76 12.57 1.82
N SER A 109 -4.80 13.69 2.56
CA SER A 109 -5.34 14.96 2.08
C SER A 109 -4.58 15.50 0.87
N ASN A 110 -3.24 15.46 0.92
CA ASN A 110 -2.40 15.86 -0.20
C ASN A 110 -2.59 14.94 -1.42
N TRP A 111 -2.68 13.63 -1.21
CA TRP A 111 -2.94 12.67 -2.29
C TRP A 111 -4.31 12.91 -2.93
N LYS A 112 -5.35 13.12 -2.11
CA LYS A 112 -6.72 13.42 -2.57
C LYS A 112 -6.81 14.76 -3.32
N GLN A 113 -6.08 15.78 -2.89
CA GLN A 113 -6.02 17.07 -3.60
C GLN A 113 -5.26 16.97 -4.93
N THR A 114 -4.19 16.18 -4.99
CA THR A 114 -3.34 16.05 -6.19
C THR A 114 -3.89 15.06 -7.21
N ARG A 115 -4.64 14.04 -6.79
CA ARG A 115 -5.12 12.93 -7.65
C ARG A 115 -6.61 12.63 -7.55
N GLY A 116 -7.32 13.17 -6.57
CA GLY A 116 -8.77 12.99 -6.39
C GLY A 116 -9.65 13.99 -7.15
N GLN A 117 -9.06 14.85 -7.99
CA GLN A 117 -9.77 15.76 -8.90
C GLN A 117 -10.00 15.17 -10.31
N ILE A 118 -9.85 13.85 -10.49
CA ILE A 118 -10.15 13.16 -11.75
C ILE A 118 -11.59 12.66 -11.76
#